data_AF-A0A2S8FZY1-F1
#
_entry.id   AF-A0A2S8FZY1-F1
#
_cell.length_a   1.000
_cell.length_b   1.000
_cell.length_c   1.000
_cell.angle_alpha   90.00
_cell.angle_beta   90.00
_cell.angle_gamma   90.00
#
_symmetry.space_group_name_H-M   'P 1'
#
loop_
_entity.id
_entity.type
_entity.pdbx_description
1 polymer ?
#
loop_
_entity_poly.entity_id
_entity_poly.type
_entity_poly.pdbx_seq_one_letter_code
_entity_poly.pdbx_strand_id
1 'polypeptide(L)'
;MSIIRILLLTTTFLLLSSMQGFAAELTIEKDPENVVASRLEGNWIAEANLTKRLTGRERGFASKLSFQSDPSVLANVPEKHAEAFTERSLKIYMAGTMKFADKECPFAVTSIHGNPHLLMWFPRNGDPFGNLESMNLMLTVAEKKQNDLLFTGGDFNNQPFSAYQRAESTNAE
;
A
#
# COMPACT_ATOMS: atom_id res chain seq x y z
N MET A 1 -28.76 -32.23 67.95
CA MET A 1 -29.10 -32.82 66.64
C MET A 1 -29.86 -31.77 65.86
N SER A 2 -29.16 -30.99 65.04
CA SER A 2 -29.11 -31.13 63.57
C SER A 2 -30.27 -30.40 62.88
N ILE A 3 -30.15 -29.60 61.82
CA ILE A 3 -29.05 -29.07 60.98
C ILE A 3 -29.68 -27.83 60.33
N ILE A 4 -29.02 -26.67 60.36
CA ILE A 4 -29.39 -25.49 59.56
C ILE A 4 -28.99 -25.78 58.11
N ARG A 5 -29.96 -25.85 57.18
CA ARG A 5 -29.70 -25.96 55.74
C ARG A 5 -29.65 -24.55 55.13
N ILE A 6 -28.45 -24.02 54.98
CA ILE A 6 -28.19 -22.84 54.14
C ILE A 6 -28.15 -23.34 52.68
N LEU A 7 -29.15 -22.96 51.89
CA LEU A 7 -29.16 -23.20 50.45
C LEU A 7 -28.41 -22.03 49.77
N LEU A 8 -27.13 -22.23 49.49
CA LEU A 8 -26.30 -21.28 48.73
C LEU A 8 -26.62 -21.48 47.23
N LEU A 9 -27.52 -20.65 46.68
CA LEU A 9 -27.80 -20.65 45.25
C LEU A 9 -26.74 -19.77 44.55
N THR A 10 -25.65 -20.38 44.08
CA THR A 10 -24.63 -19.70 43.28
C THR A 10 -25.18 -19.40 41.90
N THR A 11 -25.48 -18.12 41.63
CA THR A 11 -25.87 -17.64 40.31
C THR A 11 -24.62 -17.48 39.44
N THR A 12 -24.36 -18.43 38.55
CA THR A 12 -23.28 -18.33 37.56
C THR A 12 -23.72 -17.39 36.44
N PHE A 13 -23.26 -16.14 36.47
CA PHE A 13 -23.44 -15.19 35.37
C PHE A 13 -22.45 -15.53 34.26
N LEU A 14 -22.90 -16.23 33.22
CA LEU A 14 -22.14 -16.38 31.97
C LEU A 14 -22.14 -15.03 31.26
N LEU A 15 -21.06 -14.26 31.46
CA LEU A 15 -20.73 -13.13 30.61
C LEU A 15 -20.39 -13.68 29.22
N LEU A 16 -21.38 -13.72 28.32
CA LEU A 16 -21.11 -13.71 26.89
C LEU A 16 -20.48 -12.36 26.56
N SER A 17 -19.17 -12.28 26.68
CA SER A 17 -18.40 -11.22 26.05
C SER A 17 -18.59 -11.40 24.55
N SER A 18 -19.53 -10.66 23.97
CA SER A 18 -19.53 -10.40 22.53
C SER A 18 -18.19 -9.73 22.23
N MET A 19 -17.21 -10.49 21.75
CA MET A 19 -16.07 -9.92 21.06
C MET A 19 -16.64 -9.27 19.80
N GLN A 20 -17.08 -8.02 19.92
CA GLN A 20 -17.14 -7.14 18.78
C GLN A 20 -15.68 -7.03 18.32
N GLY A 21 -15.35 -7.80 17.28
CA GLY A 21 -14.11 -7.61 16.56
C GLY A 21 -14.07 -6.15 16.17
N PHE A 22 -13.13 -5.40 16.72
CA PHE A 22 -12.82 -4.09 16.16
C PHE A 22 -12.30 -4.38 14.77
N ALA A 23 -13.09 -4.04 13.74
CA ALA A 23 -12.61 -4.05 12.38
C ALA A 23 -11.30 -3.25 12.35
N ALA A 24 -10.23 -3.86 11.85
CA ALA A 24 -8.92 -3.22 11.81
C ALA A 24 -9.01 -1.97 10.92
N GLU A 25 -9.01 -0.79 11.53
CA GLU A 25 -9.02 0.47 10.80
C GLU A 25 -7.62 0.76 10.27
N LEU A 26 -7.47 0.78 8.94
CA LEU A 26 -6.21 1.13 8.29
C LEU A 26 -6.03 2.65 8.31
N THR A 27 -4.93 3.10 8.89
CA THR A 27 -4.58 4.53 8.99
C THR A 27 -3.21 4.80 8.41
N ILE A 28 -3.03 6.04 7.91
CA ILE A 28 -1.72 6.50 7.43
C ILE A 28 -0.89 6.95 8.63
N GLU A 29 0.27 6.32 8.80
CA GLU A 29 1.33 6.79 9.69
C GLU A 29 2.21 7.77 8.90
N LYS A 30 1.89 9.07 9.01
CA LYS A 30 2.64 10.12 8.33
C LYS A 30 4.07 10.15 8.84
N ASP A 31 5.01 9.95 7.92
CA ASP A 31 6.44 10.06 8.18
C ASP A 31 7.06 10.97 7.12
N PRO A 32 7.42 12.23 7.47
CA PRO A 32 8.03 13.16 6.52
C PRO A 32 9.42 12.69 6.04
N GLU A 33 10.09 11.82 6.78
CA GLU A 33 11.40 11.26 6.42
C GLU A 33 11.27 10.01 5.53
N ASN A 34 10.05 9.50 5.31
CA ASN A 34 9.81 8.46 4.33
C ASN A 34 9.98 9.02 2.91
N VAL A 35 11.15 8.77 2.32
CA VAL A 35 11.55 9.30 1.01
C VAL A 35 10.55 8.96 -0.10
N VAL A 36 9.99 7.75 -0.09
CA VAL A 36 9.02 7.34 -1.12
C VAL A 36 7.71 8.08 -0.90
N ALA A 37 7.11 8.00 0.28
CA ALA A 37 5.80 8.61 0.55
C ALA A 37 5.82 10.15 0.38
N SER A 38 6.91 10.82 0.75
CA SER A 38 7.04 12.27 0.64
C SER A 38 7.22 12.78 -0.80
N ARG A 39 7.58 11.91 -1.75
CA ARG A 39 7.90 12.30 -3.14
C ARG A 39 7.09 11.54 -4.20
N LEU A 40 6.44 10.42 -3.90
CA LEU A 40 5.84 9.55 -4.92
C LEU A 40 4.73 10.23 -5.73
N GLU A 41 3.92 11.08 -5.10
CA GLU A 41 2.80 11.78 -5.75
C GLU A 41 3.26 12.52 -7.02
N GLY A 42 2.46 12.39 -8.09
CA GLY A 42 2.70 13.02 -9.37
C GLY A 42 2.76 12.03 -10.53
N ASN A 43 3.17 12.55 -11.70
CA ASN A 43 3.23 11.80 -12.94
C ASN A 43 4.67 11.39 -13.28
N TRP A 44 4.81 10.19 -13.81
CA TRP A 44 6.07 9.54 -14.12
C TRP A 44 6.03 8.92 -15.51
N ILE A 45 7.14 9.02 -16.24
CA ILE A 45 7.32 8.46 -17.58
C ILE A 45 8.52 7.52 -17.55
N ALA A 46 8.41 6.37 -18.20
CA ALA A 46 9.50 5.40 -18.26
C ALA A 46 10.77 6.03 -18.86
N GLU A 47 11.90 5.85 -18.19
CA GLU A 47 13.22 6.19 -18.72
C GLU A 47 13.76 4.96 -19.45
N ALA A 48 13.75 5.01 -20.79
CA ALA A 48 13.97 3.84 -21.63
C ALA A 48 15.41 3.32 -21.53
N ASN A 49 16.41 4.20 -21.45
CA ASN A 49 17.81 3.80 -21.47
C ASN A 49 18.20 3.05 -20.19
N LEU A 50 17.76 3.54 -19.04
CA LEU A 50 17.99 3.01 -17.72
C LEU A 50 17.14 1.76 -17.50
N THR A 51 15.88 1.76 -17.95
CA THR A 51 15.07 0.53 -17.96
C THR A 51 15.72 -0.56 -18.80
N LYS A 52 16.21 -0.25 -20.00
CA LYS A 52 16.94 -1.21 -20.84
C LYS A 52 18.23 -1.69 -20.19
N ARG A 53 18.97 -0.79 -19.52
CA ARG A 53 20.18 -1.15 -18.77
C ARG A 53 19.88 -2.14 -17.64
N LEU A 54 18.77 -1.94 -16.91
CA LEU A 54 18.41 -2.77 -15.76
C LEU A 54 17.74 -4.09 -16.15
N THR A 55 16.94 -4.10 -17.22
CA THR A 55 16.07 -5.24 -17.59
C THR A 55 16.53 -5.98 -18.84
N GLY A 56 17.39 -5.39 -19.66
CA GLY A 56 17.69 -5.84 -21.02
C GLY A 56 16.58 -5.61 -22.04
N ARG A 57 15.49 -4.92 -21.67
CA ARG A 57 14.29 -4.72 -22.50
C ARG A 57 14.00 -3.23 -22.70
N GLU A 58 13.44 -2.89 -23.86
CA GLU A 58 13.01 -1.51 -24.17
C GLU A 58 11.83 -1.02 -23.34
N ARG A 59 11.10 -1.92 -22.67
CA ARG A 59 9.90 -1.61 -21.89
C ARG A 59 9.92 -2.32 -20.55
N GLY A 60 9.56 -1.55 -19.53
CA GLY A 60 9.36 -2.01 -18.15
C GLY A 60 7.90 -2.35 -17.86
N PHE A 61 7.51 -2.20 -16.58
CA PHE A 61 6.16 -2.46 -16.07
C PHE A 61 5.06 -1.68 -16.81
N ALA A 62 5.24 -0.37 -16.94
CA ALA A 62 4.33 0.53 -17.66
C ALA A 62 5.11 1.67 -18.31
N SER A 63 4.58 2.27 -19.38
CA SER A 63 5.19 3.44 -20.03
C SER A 63 4.98 4.74 -19.25
N LYS A 64 3.88 4.83 -18.50
CA LYS A 64 3.50 5.97 -17.65
C LYS A 64 2.89 5.46 -16.35
N LEU A 65 3.19 6.16 -15.27
CA LEU A 65 2.57 5.99 -13.95
C LEU A 65 2.07 7.34 -13.46
N SER A 66 0.96 7.35 -12.73
CA SER A 66 0.49 8.51 -11.99
C SER A 66 0.06 8.07 -10.61
N PHE A 67 0.45 8.82 -9.59
CA PHE A 67 0.05 8.58 -8.20
C PHE A 67 -0.63 9.84 -7.68
N GLN A 68 -1.83 9.66 -7.13
CA GLN A 68 -2.59 10.71 -6.46
C GLN A 68 -2.85 10.27 -5.02
N SER A 69 -2.48 11.10 -4.04
CA SER A 69 -2.78 10.79 -2.65
C SER A 69 -4.26 10.93 -2.38
N ASP A 70 -4.86 9.88 -1.81
CA ASP A 70 -6.24 9.87 -1.34
C ASP A 70 -6.34 8.87 -0.18
N PRO A 71 -6.22 9.30 1.08
CA PRO A 71 -6.32 8.42 2.22
C PRO A 71 -7.68 7.70 2.33
N SER A 72 -8.74 8.22 1.70
CA SER A 72 -10.08 7.66 1.79
C SER A 72 -10.21 6.28 1.16
N VAL A 73 -9.29 5.89 0.27
CA VAL A 73 -9.28 4.55 -0.33
C VAL A 73 -9.14 3.45 0.72
N LEU A 74 -8.51 3.74 1.87
CA LEU A 74 -8.29 2.78 2.95
C LEU A 74 -9.60 2.35 3.63
N ALA A 75 -10.62 3.21 3.63
CA ALA A 75 -11.93 2.89 4.21
C ALA A 75 -12.67 1.77 3.45
N ASN A 76 -12.26 1.49 2.21
CA ASN A 76 -12.87 0.48 1.35
C ASN A 76 -12.04 -0.81 1.28
N VAL A 77 -10.88 -0.87 1.95
CA VAL A 77 -10.03 -2.07 1.94
C VAL A 77 -10.76 -3.20 2.69
N PRO A 78 -10.93 -4.39 2.08
CA PRO A 78 -11.59 -5.51 2.73
C PRO A 78 -10.93 -5.90 4.05
N GLU A 79 -11.73 -6.28 5.04
CA GLU A 79 -11.28 -6.67 6.39
C GLU A 79 -10.15 -7.71 6.35
N LYS A 80 -10.30 -8.76 5.53
CA LYS A 80 -9.26 -9.79 5.32
C LYS A 80 -7.89 -9.22 4.92
N HIS A 81 -7.84 -8.11 4.20
CA HIS A 81 -6.59 -7.44 3.83
C HIS A 81 -6.11 -6.58 5.00
N ALA A 82 -7.00 -5.87 5.69
CA ALA A 82 -6.67 -5.04 6.84
C ALA A 82 -6.10 -5.85 8.02
N GLU A 83 -6.64 -7.04 8.27
CA GLU A 83 -6.11 -8.01 9.23
C GLU A 83 -4.63 -8.32 8.95
N ALA A 84 -4.27 -8.55 7.69
CA ALA A 84 -2.89 -8.84 7.30
C ALA A 84 -1.91 -7.68 7.60
N PHE A 85 -2.36 -6.41 7.56
CA PHE A 85 -1.53 -5.29 8.01
C PHE A 85 -1.34 -5.32 9.52
N THR A 86 -2.40 -5.63 10.27
CA THR A 86 -2.36 -5.69 11.74
C THR A 86 -1.48 -6.83 12.23
N GLU A 87 -1.71 -8.05 11.74
CA GLU A 87 -0.95 -9.25 12.09
C GLU A 87 0.55 -9.11 11.81
N ARG A 88 0.88 -8.45 10.71
CA ARG A 88 2.27 -8.23 10.28
C ARG A 88 2.86 -6.92 10.77
N SER A 89 2.09 -6.13 11.53
CA SER A 89 2.48 -4.78 11.99
C SER A 89 2.99 -3.88 10.86
N LEU A 90 2.34 -3.95 9.70
CA LEU A 90 2.69 -3.14 8.53
C LEU A 90 2.15 -1.72 8.68
N LYS A 91 3.05 -0.76 8.55
CA LYS A 91 2.72 0.67 8.53
C LYS A 91 2.31 1.10 7.13
N ILE A 92 1.35 2.01 7.02
CA ILE A 92 0.97 2.64 5.74
C ILE A 92 1.48 4.06 5.75
N TYR A 93 2.40 4.41 4.84
CA TYR A 93 3.01 5.74 4.77
C TYR A 93 2.29 6.67 3.78
N MET A 94 1.63 6.09 2.79
CA MET A 94 0.84 6.80 1.78
C MET A 94 -0.24 5.86 1.25
N ALA A 95 -1.41 6.39 0.92
CA ALA A 95 -2.43 5.67 0.18
C ALA A 95 -3.11 6.61 -0.82
N GLY A 96 -3.74 6.01 -1.83
CA GLY A 96 -4.49 6.75 -2.82
C GLY A 96 -4.78 5.93 -4.06
N THR A 97 -4.84 6.62 -5.18
CA THR A 97 -5.18 6.03 -6.47
C THR A 97 -3.99 6.15 -7.42
N MET A 98 -3.67 5.05 -8.10
CA MET A 98 -2.63 5.03 -9.12
C MET A 98 -3.21 4.71 -10.49
N LYS A 99 -2.58 5.28 -11.52
CA LYS A 99 -2.88 5.00 -12.92
C LYS A 99 -1.66 4.45 -13.63
N PHE A 100 -1.85 3.43 -14.45
CA PHE A 100 -0.83 2.86 -15.30
C PHE A 100 -1.50 2.32 -16.57
N ALA A 101 -0.95 2.66 -17.74
CA ALA A 101 -1.65 2.48 -19.02
C ALA A 101 -3.10 3.04 -18.93
N ASP A 102 -4.11 2.24 -19.27
CA ASP A 102 -5.53 2.60 -19.23
C ASP A 102 -6.24 2.08 -17.97
N LYS A 103 -5.49 1.71 -16.93
CA LYS A 103 -6.02 1.15 -15.69
C LYS A 103 -5.82 2.11 -14.53
N GLU A 104 -6.76 2.05 -13.61
CA GLU A 104 -6.75 2.78 -12.34
C GLU A 104 -6.98 1.77 -11.21
N CYS A 105 -6.22 1.88 -10.12
CA CYS A 105 -6.42 1.05 -8.93
C CYS A 105 -6.06 1.79 -7.63
N PRO A 106 -6.66 1.40 -6.50
CA PRO A 106 -6.19 1.81 -5.19
C PRO A 106 -4.77 1.29 -4.93
N PHE A 107 -3.98 2.06 -4.18
CA PHE A 107 -2.67 1.66 -3.71
C PHE A 107 -2.40 2.06 -2.26
N ALA A 108 -1.44 1.37 -1.65
CA ALA A 108 -0.82 1.75 -0.39
C ALA A 108 0.71 1.60 -0.47
N VAL A 109 1.45 2.51 0.15
CA VAL A 109 2.90 2.42 0.32
C VAL A 109 3.18 1.93 1.74
N THR A 110 3.96 0.86 1.85
CA THR A 110 4.36 0.25 3.13
C THR A 110 5.85 -0.09 3.12
N SER A 111 6.34 -0.73 4.18
CA SER A 111 7.67 -1.33 4.25
C SER A 111 7.56 -2.81 4.57
N ILE A 112 8.19 -3.65 3.74
CA ILE A 112 8.28 -5.11 3.95
C ILE A 112 9.76 -5.47 4.02
N HIS A 113 10.18 -6.04 5.15
CA HIS A 113 11.59 -6.35 5.44
C HIS A 113 12.52 -5.13 5.30
N GLY A 114 12.02 -3.93 5.63
CA GLY A 114 12.77 -2.67 5.49
C GLY A 114 12.75 -2.07 4.09
N ASN A 115 12.22 -2.77 3.08
CA ASN A 115 12.16 -2.29 1.70
C ASN A 115 10.82 -1.58 1.44
N PRO A 116 10.81 -0.38 0.83
CA PRO A 116 9.57 0.25 0.41
C PRO A 116 8.81 -0.62 -0.59
N HIS A 117 7.52 -0.79 -0.37
CA HIS A 117 6.63 -1.57 -1.24
C HIS A 117 5.42 -0.76 -1.66
N LEU A 118 5.03 -0.92 -2.91
CA LEU A 118 3.73 -0.51 -3.43
C LEU A 118 2.80 -1.72 -3.39
N LEU A 119 1.71 -1.61 -2.66
CA LEU A 119 0.60 -2.55 -2.68
C LEU A 119 -0.48 -2.00 -3.61
N MET A 120 -0.98 -2.81 -4.54
CA MET A 120 -1.93 -2.40 -5.56
C MET A 120 -3.12 -3.35 -5.59
N TRP A 121 -4.33 -2.80 -5.58
CA TRP A 121 -5.55 -3.59 -5.64
C TRP A 121 -6.17 -3.54 -7.04
N PHE A 122 -5.91 -4.57 -7.83
CA PHE A 122 -6.46 -4.67 -9.17
C PHE A 122 -7.93 -5.14 -9.12
N PRO A 123 -8.83 -4.47 -9.86
CA PRO A 123 -10.20 -4.94 -9.98
C PRO A 123 -10.27 -6.33 -10.60
N ARG A 124 -11.04 -7.24 -10.00
CA ARG A 124 -11.29 -8.59 -10.51
C ARG A 124 -12.73 -9.00 -10.25
N ASN A 125 -13.42 -9.46 -11.29
CA ASN A 125 -14.83 -9.92 -11.20
C ASN A 125 -15.79 -8.87 -10.61
N GLY A 126 -15.57 -7.58 -10.89
CA GLY A 126 -16.39 -6.48 -10.37
C GLY A 126 -16.03 -6.00 -8.95
N ASP A 127 -15.12 -6.69 -8.26
CA ASP A 127 -14.56 -6.24 -6.98
C ASP A 127 -13.32 -5.36 -7.23
N PRO A 128 -13.33 -4.06 -6.84
CA PRO A 128 -12.18 -3.18 -6.98
C PRO A 128 -10.96 -3.62 -6.14
N PHE A 129 -11.15 -4.47 -5.13
CA PHE A 129 -10.10 -5.06 -4.30
C PHE A 129 -9.85 -6.55 -4.58
N GLY A 130 -10.29 -7.03 -5.74
CA GLY A 130 -10.35 -8.47 -6.05
C GLY A 130 -8.99 -9.16 -6.25
N ASN A 131 -7.89 -8.42 -6.44
CA ASN A 131 -6.54 -8.97 -6.52
C ASN A 131 -5.49 -8.01 -5.95
N LEU A 132 -4.80 -8.40 -4.89
CA LEU A 132 -3.74 -7.62 -4.27
C LEU A 132 -2.38 -8.08 -4.81
N GLU A 133 -1.65 -7.17 -5.42
CA GLU A 133 -0.26 -7.38 -5.86
C GLU A 133 0.68 -6.44 -5.10
N SER A 134 1.97 -6.77 -5.08
CA SER A 134 2.97 -5.94 -4.43
C SER A 134 4.25 -5.84 -5.25
N MET A 135 4.83 -4.66 -5.36
CA MET A 135 6.14 -4.47 -5.98
C MET A 135 7.08 -3.66 -5.11
N ASN A 136 8.39 -3.92 -5.25
CA ASN A 136 9.42 -3.10 -4.63
C ASN A 136 9.41 -1.67 -5.20
N LEU A 137 9.61 -0.67 -4.34
CA LEU A 137 9.81 0.73 -4.73
C LEU A 137 11.19 1.21 -4.29
N MET A 138 11.81 2.03 -5.14
CA MET A 138 12.94 2.87 -4.77
C MET A 138 12.77 4.23 -5.43
N LEU A 139 13.00 5.31 -4.67
CA LEU A 139 12.91 6.67 -5.18
C LEU A 139 14.20 7.39 -4.80
N THR A 140 14.90 7.95 -5.79
CA THR A 140 16.09 8.77 -5.55
C THR A 140 15.71 10.23 -5.71
N VAL A 141 15.82 10.96 -4.61
CA VAL A 141 15.55 12.41 -4.58
C VAL A 141 16.67 13.15 -5.29
N ALA A 142 16.32 13.96 -6.27
CA ALA A 142 17.26 14.90 -6.87
C ALA A 142 17.18 16.27 -6.18
N GLU A 143 18.20 17.10 -6.37
CA GLU A 143 18.22 18.49 -5.89
C GLU A 143 16.97 19.26 -6.37
N LYS A 144 16.58 19.04 -7.62
CA LYS A 144 15.35 19.57 -8.21
C LYS A 144 14.31 18.45 -8.34
N LYS A 145 13.11 18.63 -7.77
CA LYS A 145 12.04 17.59 -7.72
C LYS A 145 11.69 17.02 -9.10
N GLN A 146 11.74 17.83 -10.16
CA GLN A 146 11.49 17.38 -11.53
C GLN A 146 12.52 16.37 -12.06
N ASN A 147 13.66 16.26 -11.39
CA ASN A 147 14.73 15.31 -11.75
C ASN A 147 14.74 14.07 -10.84
N ASP A 148 13.74 13.91 -9.94
CA ASP A 148 13.60 12.69 -9.14
C ASP A 148 13.51 11.46 -10.08
N LEU A 149 14.10 10.33 -9.67
CA LEU A 149 13.95 9.05 -10.35
C LEU A 149 13.15 8.08 -9.46
N LEU A 150 12.21 7.40 -10.08
CA LEU A 150 11.43 6.32 -9.47
C LEU A 150 11.83 5.00 -10.12
N PHE A 151 11.99 3.98 -9.30
CA PHE A 151 12.25 2.62 -9.71
C PHE A 151 11.15 1.71 -9.16
N THR A 152 10.52 0.94 -10.04
CA THR A 152 9.54 -0.08 -9.64
C THR A 152 10.08 -1.47 -9.97
N GLY A 153 10.26 -2.29 -8.95
CA GLY A 153 10.73 -3.67 -9.07
C GLY A 153 9.60 -4.63 -9.41
N GLY A 154 9.90 -5.91 -9.41
CA GLY A 154 8.87 -6.95 -9.41
C GLY A 154 8.55 -7.46 -8.01
N ASP A 155 7.69 -8.48 -7.94
CA ASP A 155 7.16 -9.09 -6.72
C ASP A 155 8.25 -9.82 -5.89
N PHE A 156 9.39 -10.12 -6.52
CA PHE A 156 10.53 -10.78 -5.89
C PHE A 156 11.82 -9.96 -6.02
N ASN A 157 12.69 -10.05 -5.01
CA ASN A 157 13.93 -9.28 -4.92
C ASN A 157 14.98 -9.64 -6.00
N ASN A 158 14.77 -10.71 -6.76
CA ASN A 158 15.63 -11.11 -7.87
C ASN A 158 15.15 -10.56 -9.23
N GLN A 159 14.05 -9.79 -9.26
CA GLN A 159 13.51 -9.23 -10.49
C GLN A 159 14.06 -7.81 -10.73
N PRO A 160 14.36 -7.46 -11.99
CA PRO A 160 14.95 -6.16 -12.31
C PRO A 160 13.93 -5.02 -12.14
N PHE A 161 14.43 -3.82 -11.85
CA PHE A 161 13.62 -2.62 -11.76
C PHE A 161 13.38 -1.99 -13.13
N SER A 162 12.19 -1.42 -13.29
CA SER A 162 11.87 -0.44 -14.34
C SER A 162 12.16 0.96 -13.79
N ALA A 163 12.72 1.83 -14.61
CA ALA A 163 13.09 3.19 -14.22
C ALA A 163 12.15 4.23 -14.82
N TYR A 164 11.89 5.28 -14.06
CA TYR A 164 10.99 6.37 -14.39
C TYR A 164 11.59 7.71 -14.00
N GLN A 165 11.30 8.71 -14.80
CA GLN A 165 11.53 10.12 -14.49
C GLN A 165 10.19 10.83 -14.33
N ARG A 166 10.18 12.00 -13.70
CA ARG A 166 8.97 12.84 -13.66
C ARG A 166 8.52 13.18 -15.08
N ALA A 167 7.21 13.16 -15.30
CA ALA A 167 6.66 13.84 -16.47
C ALA A 167 6.88 15.34 -16.30
N GLU A 168 7.39 16.02 -17.32
CA GLU A 168 7.40 17.49 -17.31
C GLU A 168 5.96 17.97 -17.07
N SER A 169 5.79 18.87 -16.10
CA SER A 169 4.55 19.64 -16.00
C SER A 169 4.44 20.42 -17.30
N THR A 170 3.48 20.07 -18.15
CA THR A 170 3.03 20.92 -19.25
C THR A 170 2.34 22.12 -18.61
N ASN A 171 3.15 23.03 -18.04
CA ASN A 171 2.71 24.40 -17.85
C ASN A 171 2.69 24.99 -19.26
N ALA A 172 1.53 24.88 -19.90
CA ALA A 172 1.21 25.78 -20.99
C ALA A 172 1.26 27.21 -20.41
N GLU A 173 2.05 28.04 -21.08
CA GLU A 173 2.11 29.50 -20.89
C GLU A 173 0.72 30.15 -20.91
#